data_AF-G1UYA3-F1
#
_entry.id   AF-G1UYA3-F1
#
_cell.length_a   1.000
_cell.length_b   1.000
_cell.length_c   1.000
_cell.angle_alpha   90.00
_cell.angle_beta   90.00
_cell.angle_gamma   90.00
#
_symmetry.space_group_name_H-M   'P 1'
#
loop_
_entity.id
_entity.type
_entity.pdbx_description
1 polymer ?
#
loop_
_entity_poly.entity_id
_entity_poly.type
_entity_poly.pdbx_seq_one_letter_code
_entity_poly.pdbx_strand_id
1 'polypeptide(L)'
;MSVVCVAWSSHVGALMSAASRPGMPSVRVLSSRMLEDPDGVERCLEIMRSATALFVFRTTDALWDQLDEGIRLIGKTVPVVCVSYDPAAWALSSVSVETAQTAYRYLTYGGAENLGNLFRFLDALPDAAAVPEPVPVPWEGLWHPDAPVRAFATVRGYLEWYAGYARERGLSLDPERTVGLLFGRHYWVNDMPDVEAALVHALEAKGLGVFPAFTNTLRDKATGNKGATIWSREVFLGESGSRIGALVKFLPYFTNNGGDMPAFVGDDSPARESVRVFRELGVPIFQPVFASSKTLEEWEADPQGLNSEVSWAVAMPEFEGAIEPFFLGGGTLSQTGVSGTEIERRTPHPERVERFASRIARWLRLRNKPVAERRVAFLLNSDPCASVEASVGGAAKLDSLESVSRILRAMRQAGYAVDVPESGAALIETIME
;
A
#
# COMPACT_ATOMS: atom_id res chain seq x y z
N MET A 1 5.52 -11.14 35.93
CA MET A 1 6.50 -10.37 35.15
C MET A 1 6.45 -10.88 33.71
N SER A 2 6.69 -10.02 32.73
CA SER A 2 6.48 -10.31 31.32
C SER A 2 7.56 -9.61 30.48
N VAL A 3 7.85 -10.12 29.29
CA VAL A 3 8.56 -9.34 28.27
C VAL A 3 7.67 -8.16 27.88
N VAL A 4 8.24 -6.96 27.80
CA VAL A 4 7.53 -5.76 27.33
C VAL A 4 8.11 -5.32 26.00
N CYS A 5 7.25 -5.12 25.00
CA CYS A 5 7.62 -4.61 23.69
C CYS A 5 6.92 -3.28 23.43
N VAL A 6 7.67 -2.24 23.09
CA VAL A 6 7.14 -0.92 22.74
C VAL A 6 7.56 -0.60 21.32
N ALA A 7 6.59 -0.37 20.44
CA ALA A 7 6.84 -0.18 19.01
C ALA A 7 5.88 0.82 18.37
N TRP A 8 6.24 1.31 17.19
CA TRP A 8 5.34 2.09 16.35
C TRP A 8 4.07 1.28 15.98
N SER A 9 2.92 1.94 15.86
CA SER A 9 1.59 1.31 15.68
C SER A 9 1.56 0.22 14.62
N SER A 10 2.23 0.44 13.48
CA SER A 10 2.35 -0.51 12.36
C SER A 10 2.92 -1.90 12.72
N HIS A 11 3.69 -2.03 13.80
CA HIS A 11 4.28 -3.30 14.25
C HIS A 11 3.43 -3.98 15.33
N VAL A 12 2.54 -3.23 16.00
CA VAL A 12 1.78 -3.71 17.17
C VAL A 12 0.90 -4.89 16.80
N GLY A 13 0.19 -4.83 15.67
CA GLY A 13 -0.67 -5.94 15.22
C GLY A 13 0.10 -7.24 15.01
N ALA A 14 1.27 -7.17 14.37
CA ALA A 14 2.11 -8.33 14.13
C ALA A 14 2.68 -8.92 15.43
N LEU A 15 3.15 -8.06 16.34
CA LEU A 15 3.67 -8.45 17.64
C LEU A 15 2.57 -9.10 18.51
N MET A 16 1.37 -8.52 18.54
CA MET A 16 0.23 -9.07 19.27
C MET A 16 -0.22 -10.41 18.70
N SER A 17 -0.33 -10.52 17.37
CA SER A 17 -0.65 -11.78 16.71
C SER A 17 0.37 -12.86 17.08
N ALA A 18 1.67 -12.56 16.98
CA ALA A 18 2.72 -13.50 17.37
C ALA A 18 2.66 -13.86 18.87
N ALA A 19 2.39 -12.90 19.75
CA ALA A 19 2.33 -13.10 21.20
C ALA A 19 1.15 -13.99 21.62
N SER A 20 0.05 -13.99 20.85
CA SER A 20 -1.13 -14.82 21.12
C SER A 20 -0.96 -16.31 20.72
N ARG A 21 0.16 -16.68 20.07
CA ARG A 21 0.40 -18.06 19.65
C ARG A 21 0.66 -18.98 20.86
N PRO A 22 0.27 -20.27 20.77
CA PRO A 22 0.55 -21.23 21.84
C PRO A 22 2.06 -21.36 22.11
N GLY A 23 2.44 -21.46 23.40
CA GLY A 23 3.83 -21.65 23.82
C GLY A 23 4.69 -20.39 23.75
N MET A 24 4.08 -19.20 23.69
CA MET A 24 4.76 -17.93 23.87
C MET A 24 4.98 -17.62 25.37
N PRO A 25 6.07 -16.92 25.72
CA PRO A 25 6.23 -16.37 27.06
C PRO A 25 5.16 -15.30 27.32
N SER A 26 5.06 -14.83 28.57
CA SER A 26 4.18 -13.71 28.90
C SER A 26 4.72 -12.43 28.26
N VAL A 27 3.99 -11.86 27.30
CA VAL A 27 4.39 -10.67 26.52
C VAL A 27 3.33 -9.58 26.65
N ARG A 28 3.76 -8.34 26.88
CA ARG A 28 2.93 -7.13 26.79
C ARG A 28 3.43 -6.27 25.65
N VAL A 29 2.56 -5.96 24.68
CA VAL A 29 2.90 -5.06 23.56
C VAL A 29 2.21 -3.72 23.78
N LEU A 30 2.98 -2.64 23.65
CA LEU A 30 2.56 -1.26 23.78
C LEU A 30 2.76 -0.52 22.46
N SER A 31 1.77 0.29 22.09
CA SER A 31 1.83 1.18 20.93
C SER A 31 2.44 2.51 21.34
N SER A 32 3.31 3.09 20.51
CA SER A 32 3.83 4.45 20.70
C SER A 32 2.73 5.52 20.81
N ARG A 33 1.55 5.29 20.22
CA ARG A 33 0.39 6.20 20.34
C ARG A 33 -0.03 6.42 21.79
N MET A 34 0.21 5.46 22.68
CA MET A 34 -0.09 5.64 24.09
C MET A 34 0.64 6.83 24.70
N LEU A 35 1.77 7.26 24.12
CA LEU A 35 2.56 8.39 24.58
C LEU A 35 1.92 9.74 24.23
N GLU A 36 0.92 9.76 23.34
CA GLU A 36 0.15 10.95 22.98
C GLU A 36 -0.91 11.28 24.05
N ASP A 37 -1.28 10.30 24.89
CA ASP A 37 -2.20 10.49 26.00
C ASP A 37 -1.58 11.36 27.11
N PRO A 38 -2.39 12.18 27.83
CA PRO A 38 -1.89 13.05 28.92
C PRO A 38 -1.03 12.33 29.97
N ASP A 39 -1.38 11.10 30.34
CA ASP A 39 -0.64 10.26 31.31
C ASP A 39 0.05 9.06 30.61
N GLY A 40 0.25 9.16 29.30
CA GLY A 40 0.77 8.10 28.45
C GLY A 40 2.16 7.62 28.80
N VAL A 41 3.06 8.59 28.98
CA VAL A 41 4.48 8.34 29.28
C VAL A 41 4.65 7.66 30.63
N GLU A 42 3.99 8.17 31.67
CA GLU A 42 4.08 7.60 33.02
C GLU A 42 3.58 6.16 33.07
N ARG A 43 2.39 5.90 32.50
CA ARG A 43 1.85 4.54 32.39
C ARG A 43 2.78 3.62 31.59
N CYS A 44 3.36 4.10 30.51
CA CYS A 44 4.30 3.32 29.70
C CYS A 44 5.52 2.90 30.53
N LEU A 45 6.15 3.85 31.23
CA LEU A 45 7.30 3.61 32.09
C LEU A 45 6.99 2.68 33.27
N GLU A 46 5.82 2.82 33.90
CA GLU A 46 5.36 1.90 34.95
C GLU A 46 5.28 0.46 34.45
N ILE A 47 4.71 0.25 33.27
CA ILE A 47 4.63 -1.07 32.65
C ILE A 47 6.04 -1.62 32.36
N MET A 48 6.92 -0.80 31.77
CA MET A 48 8.30 -1.19 31.47
C MET A 48 9.10 -1.59 32.72
N ARG A 49 8.89 -0.92 33.87
CA ARG A 49 9.58 -1.25 35.14
C ARG A 49 9.26 -2.65 35.65
N SER A 50 8.10 -3.20 35.29
CA SER A 50 7.66 -4.55 35.68
C SER A 50 8.15 -5.68 34.75
N ALA A 51 8.92 -5.32 33.72
CA ALA A 51 9.34 -6.24 32.67
C ALA A 51 10.46 -7.20 33.11
N THR A 52 10.47 -8.41 32.57
CA THR A 52 11.64 -9.32 32.65
C THR A 52 12.71 -8.94 31.64
N ALA A 53 12.29 -8.46 30.46
CA ALA A 53 13.13 -7.87 29.43
C ALA A 53 12.30 -6.82 28.67
N LEU A 54 12.97 -5.77 28.18
CA LEU A 54 12.35 -4.67 27.45
C LEU A 54 12.88 -4.63 26.03
N PHE A 55 11.97 -4.60 25.06
CA PHE A 55 12.28 -4.33 23.66
C PHE A 55 11.60 -3.03 23.22
N VAL A 56 12.39 -2.08 22.73
CA VAL A 56 11.90 -0.80 22.22
C VAL A 56 12.32 -0.66 20.77
N PHE A 57 11.35 -0.63 19.86
CA PHE A 57 11.56 -0.24 18.48
C PHE A 57 11.05 1.17 18.24
N ARG A 58 11.97 2.14 18.29
CA ARG A 58 11.63 3.57 18.21
C ARG A 58 11.81 4.13 16.80
N THR A 59 11.04 5.18 16.50
CA THR A 59 11.23 6.02 15.30
C THR A 59 11.98 7.30 15.68
N THR A 60 12.20 8.18 14.71
CA THR A 60 12.82 9.50 14.90
C THR A 60 11.84 10.56 15.41
N ASP A 61 10.62 10.17 15.77
CA ASP A 61 9.63 11.11 16.32
C ASP A 61 10.08 11.60 17.70
N ALA A 62 9.97 12.90 17.95
CA ALA A 62 10.34 13.53 19.21
C ALA A 62 9.52 13.00 20.40
N LEU A 63 8.35 12.41 20.15
CA LEU A 63 7.53 11.73 21.15
C LEU A 63 8.33 10.67 21.94
N TRP A 64 9.28 9.98 21.28
CA TRP A 64 10.09 8.94 21.90
C TRP A 64 11.12 9.46 22.90
N ASP A 65 11.56 10.71 22.75
CA ASP A 65 12.60 11.29 23.61
C ASP A 65 12.15 11.38 25.08
N GLN A 66 10.83 11.42 25.30
CA GLN A 66 10.21 11.39 26.62
C GLN A 66 10.47 10.09 27.39
N LEU A 67 10.83 9.00 26.71
CA LEU A 67 11.11 7.70 27.33
C LEU A 67 12.60 7.49 27.64
N ASP A 68 13.51 8.28 27.06
CA ASP A 68 14.96 8.02 27.07
C ASP A 68 15.54 7.89 28.48
N GLU A 69 15.23 8.83 29.38
CA GLU A 69 15.72 8.79 30.76
C GLU A 69 15.16 7.57 31.51
N GLY A 70 13.87 7.27 31.34
CA GLY A 70 13.23 6.11 31.93
C GLY A 70 13.83 4.80 31.44
N ILE A 71 14.08 4.67 30.13
CA ILE A 71 14.74 3.51 29.53
C ILE A 71 16.14 3.32 30.11
N ARG A 72 16.95 4.39 30.23
CA ARG A 72 18.29 4.32 30.85
C ARG A 72 18.23 3.86 32.31
N LEU A 73 17.24 4.32 33.07
CA LEU A 73 17.10 3.94 34.47
C LEU A 73 16.69 2.47 34.61
N ILE A 74 15.73 2.01 33.79
CA ILE A 74 15.27 0.62 33.74
C ILE A 74 16.40 -0.32 33.29
N GLY A 75 17.22 0.12 32.34
CA GLY A 75 18.38 -0.63 31.83
C GLY A 75 19.44 -0.99 32.87
N LYS A 76 19.40 -0.37 34.06
CA LYS A 76 20.29 -0.73 35.19
C LYS A 76 19.90 -2.05 35.86
N THR A 77 18.65 -2.48 35.71
CA THR A 77 18.10 -3.66 36.40
C THR A 77 17.43 -4.65 35.47
N VAL A 78 16.96 -4.21 34.30
CA VAL A 78 16.27 -5.01 33.30
C VAL A 78 17.11 -5.02 32.01
N PRO A 79 17.26 -6.17 31.31
CA PRO A 79 17.82 -6.18 29.97
C PRO A 79 16.97 -5.36 29.01
N VAL A 80 17.55 -4.31 28.44
CA VAL A 80 16.90 -3.39 27.51
C VAL A 80 17.55 -3.55 26.14
N VAL A 81 16.72 -3.86 25.16
CA VAL A 81 17.04 -3.84 23.74
C VAL A 81 16.31 -2.66 23.11
N CYS A 82 17.03 -1.56 22.86
CA CYS A 82 16.49 -0.39 22.18
C CYS A 82 17.09 -0.31 20.78
N VAL A 83 16.27 -0.43 19.75
CA VAL A 83 16.69 -0.48 18.34
C VAL A 83 15.83 0.45 17.49
N SER A 84 16.38 0.88 16.36
CA SER A 84 15.78 1.85 15.44
C SER A 84 16.44 1.73 14.06
N TYR A 85 15.82 2.34 13.04
CA TYR A 85 16.48 2.60 11.75
C TYR A 85 17.70 3.52 11.89
N ASP A 86 17.69 4.42 12.88
CA ASP A 86 18.86 5.23 13.25
C ASP A 86 19.72 4.48 14.28
N PRO A 87 20.97 4.10 13.95
CA PRO A 87 21.86 3.44 14.89
C PRO A 87 22.15 4.24 16.15
N ALA A 88 22.00 5.58 16.16
CA ALA A 88 22.26 6.40 17.34
C ALA A 88 21.37 6.01 18.53
N ALA A 89 20.11 5.65 18.26
CA ALA A 89 19.16 5.19 19.27
C ALA A 89 19.57 3.89 19.96
N TRP A 90 20.50 3.12 19.38
CA TRP A 90 20.92 1.83 19.93
C TRP A 90 21.75 1.99 21.21
N ALA A 91 22.30 3.19 21.44
CA ALA A 91 23.04 3.54 22.66
C ALA A 91 22.18 3.46 23.95
N LEU A 92 20.85 3.37 23.82
CA LEU A 92 19.93 3.15 24.94
C LEU A 92 19.81 1.68 25.35
N SER A 93 20.35 0.74 24.56
CA SER A 93 20.39 -0.68 24.94
C SER A 93 21.30 -0.91 26.14
N SER A 94 20.88 -1.75 27.09
CA SER A 94 21.73 -2.22 28.19
C SER A 94 22.41 -3.57 27.92
N VAL A 95 22.09 -4.18 26.77
CA VAL A 95 22.70 -5.43 26.28
C VAL A 95 23.87 -5.18 25.33
N SER A 96 24.57 -6.24 24.91
CA SER A 96 25.62 -6.13 23.90
C SER A 96 25.07 -5.71 22.53
N VAL A 97 25.93 -5.14 21.68
CA VAL A 97 25.56 -4.74 20.31
C VAL A 97 25.08 -5.94 19.51
N GLU A 98 25.71 -7.11 19.66
CA GLU A 98 25.34 -8.34 18.96
C GLU A 98 23.94 -8.83 19.37
N THR A 99 23.60 -8.67 20.65
CA THR A 99 22.27 -8.99 21.19
C THR A 99 21.22 -8.07 20.58
N ALA A 100 21.49 -6.77 20.54
CA ALA A 100 20.61 -5.78 19.93
C ALA A 100 20.46 -6.01 18.41
N GLN A 101 21.54 -6.33 17.69
CA GLN A 101 21.51 -6.68 16.27
C GLN A 101 20.64 -7.90 16.00
N THR A 102 20.74 -8.93 16.82
CA THR A 102 19.94 -10.16 16.69
C THR A 102 18.45 -9.87 16.88
N ALA A 103 18.10 -9.14 17.93
CA ALA A 103 16.73 -8.70 18.15
C ALA A 103 16.18 -7.82 17.01
N TYR A 104 16.99 -6.88 16.51
CA TYR A 104 16.63 -6.04 15.37
C TYR A 104 16.38 -6.87 14.10
N ARG A 105 17.18 -7.93 13.86
CA ARG A 105 16.99 -8.83 12.72
C ARG A 105 15.68 -9.61 12.80
N TYR A 106 15.25 -10.10 13.97
CA TYR A 106 13.93 -10.74 14.10
C TYR A 106 12.81 -9.82 13.67
N LEU A 107 12.81 -8.57 14.14
CA LEU A 107 11.79 -7.59 13.79
C LEU A 107 11.85 -7.23 12.31
N THR A 108 13.07 -6.99 11.78
CA THR A 108 13.31 -6.57 10.40
C THR A 108 12.91 -7.64 9.38
N TYR A 109 13.28 -8.90 9.61
CA TYR A 109 12.79 -10.00 8.78
C TYR A 109 11.29 -10.20 8.96
N GLY A 110 10.80 -10.03 10.19
CA GLY A 110 9.38 -10.10 10.52
C GLY A 110 8.80 -11.50 10.33
N GLY A 111 7.48 -11.57 10.39
CA GLY A 111 6.75 -12.84 10.27
C GLY A 111 6.60 -13.54 11.61
N ALA A 112 5.52 -14.30 11.73
CA ALA A 112 5.06 -14.82 13.02
C ALA A 112 6.07 -15.75 13.73
N GLU A 113 6.96 -16.41 12.99
CA GLU A 113 8.02 -17.25 13.55
C GLU A 113 9.16 -16.41 14.15
N ASN A 114 9.70 -15.45 13.38
CA ASN A 114 10.74 -14.55 13.89
C ASN A 114 10.26 -13.71 15.06
N LEU A 115 9.02 -13.20 15.02
CA LEU A 115 8.45 -12.45 16.14
C LEU A 115 8.25 -13.33 17.38
N GLY A 116 7.88 -14.60 17.21
CA GLY A 116 7.83 -15.56 18.31
C GLY A 116 9.22 -15.86 18.89
N ASN A 117 10.23 -16.01 18.02
CA ASN A 117 11.61 -16.18 18.44
C ASN A 117 12.19 -14.93 19.09
N LEU A 118 11.78 -13.73 18.68
CA LEU A 118 12.11 -12.47 19.37
C LEU A 118 11.65 -12.52 20.83
N PHE A 119 10.41 -12.95 21.09
CA PHE A 119 9.91 -13.04 22.47
C PHE A 119 10.67 -14.06 23.31
N ARG A 120 10.95 -15.25 22.75
CA ARG A 120 11.77 -16.27 23.42
C ARG A 120 13.19 -15.79 23.66
N PHE A 121 13.76 -15.07 22.69
CA PHE A 121 15.08 -14.48 22.78
C PHE A 121 15.17 -13.46 23.92
N LEU A 122 14.18 -12.56 24.01
CA LEU A 122 14.09 -11.58 25.08
C LEU A 122 13.88 -12.22 26.46
N ASP A 123 13.01 -13.25 26.56
CA ASP A 123 12.71 -13.95 27.81
C ASP A 123 13.90 -14.78 28.33
N ALA A 124 14.78 -15.24 27.43
CA ALA A 124 15.97 -16.00 27.76
C ALA A 124 17.18 -15.13 28.16
N LEU A 125 17.11 -13.79 28.03
CA LEU A 125 18.25 -12.93 28.35
C LEU A 125 18.65 -13.06 29.83
N PRO A 126 19.97 -13.06 30.13
CA PRO A 126 21.09 -12.80 29.21
C PRO A 126 21.60 -14.01 28.40
N ASP A 127 21.08 -15.23 28.64
CA ASP A 127 21.55 -16.47 28.00
C ASP A 127 20.52 -17.01 26.99
N ALA A 128 20.54 -16.44 25.79
CA ALA A 128 19.61 -16.78 24.70
C ALA A 128 20.21 -17.71 23.64
N ALA A 129 21.32 -18.41 23.93
CA ALA A 129 22.05 -19.21 22.94
C ALA A 129 21.25 -20.38 22.37
N ALA A 130 20.25 -20.87 23.10
CA ALA A 130 19.37 -21.95 22.66
C ALA A 130 18.22 -21.48 21.73
N VAL A 131 18.03 -20.16 21.57
CA VAL A 131 16.96 -19.61 20.74
C VAL A 131 17.38 -19.61 19.27
N PRO A 132 16.57 -20.12 18.33
CA PRO A 132 16.95 -20.20 16.92
C PRO A 132 17.17 -18.83 16.29
N GLU A 133 18.30 -18.64 15.58
CA GLU A 133 18.65 -17.41 14.87
C GLU A 133 17.52 -16.85 13.97
N PRO A 134 17.47 -15.51 13.74
CA PRO A 134 16.51 -14.89 12.83
C PRO A 134 16.60 -15.47 11.42
N VAL A 135 15.46 -15.96 10.92
CA VAL A 135 15.35 -16.59 9.60
C VAL A 135 14.94 -15.52 8.57
N PRO A 136 15.71 -15.32 7.49
CA PRO A 136 15.33 -14.40 6.43
C PRO A 136 13.98 -14.76 5.80
N VAL A 137 13.13 -13.76 5.61
CA VAL A 137 11.83 -13.90 4.95
C VAL A 137 11.86 -13.11 3.64
N PRO A 138 11.31 -13.63 2.52
CA PRO A 138 11.35 -12.96 1.22
C PRO A 138 11.05 -11.46 1.26
N TRP A 139 11.89 -10.67 0.60
CA TRP A 139 11.72 -9.21 0.47
C TRP A 139 10.67 -8.82 -0.56
N GLU A 140 10.51 -9.69 -1.56
CA GLU A 140 9.50 -9.58 -2.60
C GLU A 140 9.02 -10.98 -2.98
N GLY A 141 7.83 -11.05 -3.56
CA GLY A 141 7.23 -12.31 -3.98
C GLY A 141 5.84 -12.11 -4.56
N LEU A 142 5.33 -13.15 -5.20
CA LEU A 142 3.92 -13.22 -5.59
C LEU A 142 3.12 -13.92 -4.48
N TRP A 143 1.90 -13.47 -4.27
CA TRP A 143 1.03 -13.99 -3.23
C TRP A 143 -0.38 -14.14 -3.79
N HIS A 144 -1.16 -15.06 -3.23
CA HIS A 144 -2.58 -15.17 -3.49
C HIS A 144 -3.28 -15.66 -2.22
N PRO A 145 -4.45 -15.12 -1.85
CA PRO A 145 -5.16 -15.52 -0.63
C PRO A 145 -5.48 -17.03 -0.59
N ASP A 146 -5.81 -17.62 -1.74
CA ASP A 146 -6.13 -19.05 -1.88
C ASP A 146 -4.94 -19.95 -2.27
N ALA A 147 -3.71 -19.44 -2.27
CA ALA A 147 -2.54 -20.27 -2.57
C ALA A 147 -2.22 -21.24 -1.42
N PRO A 148 -1.75 -22.47 -1.72
CA PRO A 148 -1.34 -23.43 -0.69
C PRO A 148 0.01 -23.06 -0.03
N VAL A 149 0.69 -22.05 -0.54
CA VAL A 149 1.97 -21.55 -0.03
C VAL A 149 1.85 -20.07 0.31
N ARG A 150 2.65 -19.63 1.28
CA ARG A 150 2.59 -18.24 1.76
C ARG A 150 3.05 -17.21 0.71
N ALA A 151 3.95 -17.59 -0.19
CA ALA A 151 4.39 -16.79 -1.32
C ALA A 151 5.13 -17.64 -2.35
N PHE A 152 5.12 -17.19 -3.61
CA PHE A 152 5.93 -17.71 -4.69
C PHE A 152 7.14 -16.80 -4.91
N ALA A 153 8.34 -17.37 -4.89
CA ALA A 153 9.58 -16.62 -5.08
C ALA A 153 9.83 -16.23 -6.56
N THR A 154 9.14 -16.86 -7.51
CA THR A 154 9.36 -16.61 -8.94
C THR A 154 8.03 -16.47 -9.67
N VAL A 155 8.04 -15.65 -10.72
CA VAL A 155 6.91 -15.49 -11.64
C VAL A 155 6.51 -16.83 -12.25
N ARG A 156 7.48 -17.64 -12.66
CA ARG A 156 7.22 -18.97 -13.23
C ARG A 156 6.46 -19.87 -12.26
N GLY A 157 6.90 -19.96 -11.01
CA GLY A 157 6.22 -20.79 -10.00
C GLY A 157 4.80 -20.32 -9.72
N TYR A 158 4.55 -19.01 -9.70
CA TYR A 158 3.20 -18.46 -9.59
C TYR A 158 2.34 -18.85 -10.79
N LEU A 159 2.84 -18.64 -12.02
CA LEU A 159 2.09 -18.93 -13.24
C LEU A 159 1.76 -20.42 -13.40
N GLU A 160 2.69 -21.32 -13.02
CA GLU A 160 2.48 -22.77 -13.04
C GLU A 160 1.29 -23.17 -12.14
N TRP A 161 1.24 -22.64 -10.91
CA TRP A 161 0.12 -22.86 -10.01
C TRP A 161 -1.17 -22.16 -10.49
N TYR A 162 -1.07 -20.88 -10.84
CA TYR A 162 -2.21 -20.04 -11.21
C TYR A 162 -2.89 -20.54 -12.49
N ALA A 163 -2.18 -21.23 -13.38
CA ALA A 163 -2.77 -21.86 -14.57
C ALA A 163 -3.74 -23.01 -14.25
N GLY A 164 -3.54 -23.73 -13.14
CA GLY A 164 -4.53 -24.70 -12.64
C GLY A 164 -5.72 -23.98 -12.02
N TYR A 165 -5.42 -23.09 -11.07
CA TYR A 165 -6.40 -22.30 -10.33
C TYR A 165 -7.35 -21.49 -11.24
N ALA A 166 -6.81 -20.78 -12.23
CA ALA A 166 -7.57 -19.98 -13.18
C ALA A 166 -8.51 -20.84 -14.04
N ARG A 167 -8.08 -22.03 -14.44
CA ARG A 167 -8.89 -22.95 -15.25
C ARG A 167 -10.10 -23.45 -14.48
N GLU A 168 -9.92 -23.82 -13.22
CA GLU A 168 -10.99 -24.30 -12.35
C GLU A 168 -12.05 -23.23 -12.08
N ARG A 169 -11.64 -21.95 -12.10
CA ARG A 169 -12.51 -20.79 -11.81
C ARG A 169 -12.94 -20.00 -13.04
N GLY A 170 -12.55 -20.42 -14.24
CA GLY A 170 -12.89 -19.71 -15.48
C GLY A 170 -12.27 -18.31 -15.61
N LEU A 171 -11.10 -18.09 -15.00
CA LEU A 171 -10.39 -16.81 -15.03
C LEU A 171 -9.53 -16.69 -16.30
N SER A 172 -9.35 -15.45 -16.76
CA SER A 172 -8.54 -15.15 -17.94
C SER A 172 -7.05 -15.01 -17.60
N LEU A 173 -6.19 -15.68 -18.35
CA LEU A 173 -4.74 -15.48 -18.34
C LEU A 173 -4.24 -14.60 -19.50
N ASP A 174 -5.17 -14.13 -20.35
CA ASP A 174 -4.87 -13.09 -21.33
C ASP A 174 -4.42 -11.81 -20.60
N PRO A 175 -3.21 -11.29 -20.89
CA PRO A 175 -2.73 -10.05 -20.31
C PRO A 175 -3.75 -8.92 -20.34
N GLU A 176 -4.52 -8.76 -21.42
CA GLU A 176 -5.51 -7.68 -21.54
C GLU A 176 -6.70 -7.82 -20.58
N ARG A 177 -6.82 -8.96 -19.90
CA ARG A 177 -7.83 -9.28 -18.89
C ARG A 177 -7.21 -9.72 -17.56
N THR A 178 -5.94 -9.38 -17.34
CA THR A 178 -5.23 -9.63 -16.09
C THR A 178 -4.88 -8.31 -15.39
N VAL A 179 -5.06 -8.25 -14.08
CA VAL A 179 -4.75 -7.09 -13.24
C VAL A 179 -3.55 -7.41 -12.37
N GLY A 180 -2.50 -6.58 -12.44
CA GLY A 180 -1.39 -6.62 -11.49
C GLY A 180 -1.78 -5.90 -10.20
N LEU A 181 -1.48 -6.48 -9.04
CA LEU A 181 -1.61 -5.81 -7.74
C LEU A 181 -0.21 -5.67 -7.15
N LEU A 182 0.22 -4.45 -6.84
CA LEU A 182 1.51 -4.18 -6.22
C LEU A 182 1.31 -3.58 -4.84
N PHE A 183 1.75 -4.28 -3.79
CA PHE A 183 1.49 -3.87 -2.40
C PHE A 183 2.69 -4.02 -1.47
N GLY A 184 2.57 -3.44 -0.28
CA GLY A 184 3.62 -3.40 0.72
C GLY A 184 3.92 -4.76 1.32
N ARG A 185 5.20 -5.16 1.32
CA ARG A 185 5.67 -6.37 2.02
C ARG A 185 5.20 -6.41 3.47
N HIS A 186 5.13 -5.26 4.14
CA HIS A 186 4.74 -5.19 5.55
C HIS A 186 3.34 -5.78 5.79
N TYR A 187 2.39 -5.60 4.87
CA TYR A 187 1.06 -6.21 5.00
C TYR A 187 1.10 -7.73 4.84
N TRP A 188 1.86 -8.24 3.88
CA TRP A 188 2.01 -9.68 3.67
C TRP A 188 2.74 -10.35 4.85
N VAL A 189 3.89 -9.80 5.25
CA VAL A 189 4.75 -10.42 6.26
C VAL A 189 4.04 -10.48 7.62
N ASN A 190 3.24 -9.47 7.94
CA ASN A 190 2.49 -9.33 9.19
C ASN A 190 1.11 -10.01 9.17
N ASP A 191 0.75 -10.71 8.10
CA ASP A 191 -0.55 -11.40 7.98
C ASP A 191 -1.76 -10.45 8.03
N MET A 192 -1.60 -9.28 7.41
CA MET A 192 -2.63 -8.23 7.29
C MET A 192 -2.92 -7.79 5.83
N PRO A 193 -2.94 -8.68 4.81
CA PRO A 193 -3.29 -8.30 3.44
C PRO A 193 -4.81 -8.33 3.20
N ASP A 194 -5.63 -7.93 4.18
CA ASP A 194 -7.09 -8.08 4.15
C ASP A 194 -7.74 -7.36 2.96
N VAL A 195 -7.27 -6.14 2.69
CA VAL A 195 -7.72 -5.31 1.58
C VAL A 195 -7.30 -5.92 0.24
N GLU A 196 -6.05 -6.38 0.14
CA GLU A 196 -5.54 -7.01 -1.07
C GLU A 196 -6.31 -8.30 -1.35
N ALA A 197 -6.59 -9.12 -0.33
CA ALA A 197 -7.41 -10.32 -0.46
C ALA A 197 -8.81 -10.00 -0.99
N ALA A 198 -9.48 -9.02 -0.39
CA ALA A 198 -10.81 -8.58 -0.80
C ALA A 198 -10.81 -8.10 -2.27
N LEU A 199 -9.80 -7.34 -2.69
CA LEU A 199 -9.71 -6.88 -4.07
C LEU A 199 -9.39 -8.00 -5.06
N VAL A 200 -8.53 -8.96 -4.68
CA VAL A 200 -8.27 -10.16 -5.50
C VAL A 200 -9.57 -10.88 -5.79
N HIS A 201 -10.33 -11.22 -4.75
CA HIS A 201 -11.60 -11.94 -4.89
C HIS A 201 -12.63 -11.15 -5.71
N ALA A 202 -12.74 -9.83 -5.49
CA ALA A 202 -13.66 -8.98 -6.25
C ALA A 202 -13.31 -8.87 -7.75
N LEU A 203 -12.02 -8.84 -8.10
CA LEU A 203 -11.56 -8.85 -9.49
C LEU A 203 -11.78 -10.21 -10.16
N GLU A 204 -11.48 -11.30 -9.45
CA GLU A 204 -11.72 -12.66 -9.94
C GLU A 204 -13.21 -12.94 -10.15
N ALA A 205 -14.08 -12.38 -9.31
CA ALA A 205 -15.53 -12.42 -9.49
C ALA A 205 -16.00 -11.70 -10.79
N LYS A 206 -15.16 -10.85 -11.40
CA LYS A 206 -15.41 -10.26 -12.74
C LYS A 206 -14.79 -11.09 -13.88
N GLY A 207 -14.25 -12.27 -13.59
CA GLY A 207 -13.57 -13.15 -14.54
C GLY A 207 -12.20 -12.63 -14.99
N LEU A 208 -11.57 -11.76 -14.21
CA LEU A 208 -10.23 -11.24 -14.48
C LEU A 208 -9.18 -12.13 -13.82
N GLY A 209 -8.03 -12.30 -14.46
CA GLY A 209 -6.85 -12.83 -13.79
C GLY A 209 -6.25 -11.78 -12.87
N VAL A 210 -5.61 -12.19 -11.79
CA VAL A 210 -5.00 -11.28 -10.82
C VAL A 210 -3.60 -11.75 -10.45
N PHE A 211 -2.60 -10.86 -10.53
CA PHE A 211 -1.21 -11.13 -10.15
C PHE A 211 -0.81 -10.24 -8.96
N PRO A 212 -1.04 -10.69 -7.71
CA PRO A 212 -0.64 -9.94 -6.53
C PRO A 212 0.83 -10.15 -6.21
N ALA A 213 1.55 -9.04 -6.09
CA ALA A 213 2.98 -9.00 -5.85
C ALA A 213 3.29 -8.03 -4.72
N PHE A 214 4.06 -8.48 -3.74
CA PHE A 214 4.50 -7.63 -2.64
C PHE A 214 5.98 -7.29 -2.76
N THR A 215 6.37 -6.12 -2.23
CA THR A 215 7.76 -5.67 -2.09
C THR A 215 7.81 -4.50 -1.11
N ASN A 216 9.01 -4.12 -0.65
CA ASN A 216 9.22 -2.78 -0.14
C ASN A 216 9.22 -1.77 -1.30
N THR A 217 8.78 -0.54 -1.00
CA THR A 217 8.78 0.59 -1.92
C THR A 217 10.19 0.89 -2.44
N LEU A 218 11.12 1.07 -1.50
CA LEU A 218 12.50 1.46 -1.77
C LEU A 218 13.39 0.24 -1.92
N ARG A 219 14.32 0.33 -2.88
CA ARG A 219 15.37 -0.66 -3.07
C ARG A 219 16.39 -0.55 -1.93
N ASP A 220 16.83 -1.69 -1.42
CA ASP A 220 17.96 -1.77 -0.51
C ASP A 220 18.93 -2.86 -0.96
N LYS A 221 20.11 -2.43 -1.40
CA LYS A 221 21.17 -3.33 -1.89
C LYS A 221 21.78 -4.17 -0.78
N ALA A 222 21.80 -3.69 0.46
CA ALA A 222 22.42 -4.40 1.58
C ALA A 222 21.59 -5.61 2.00
N THR A 223 20.26 -5.47 1.97
CA THR A 223 19.34 -6.58 2.26
C THR A 223 19.01 -7.44 1.04
N GLY A 224 19.35 -6.97 -0.17
CA GLY A 224 19.02 -7.62 -1.44
C GLY A 224 17.59 -7.32 -1.93
N ASN A 225 16.87 -6.44 -1.24
CA ASN A 225 15.53 -5.98 -1.65
C ASN A 225 15.60 -5.28 -3.01
N LYS A 226 14.75 -5.71 -3.95
CA LYS A 226 14.75 -5.17 -5.33
C LYS A 226 14.08 -3.79 -5.44
N GLY A 227 13.14 -3.49 -4.55
CA GLY A 227 12.30 -2.30 -4.60
C GLY A 227 11.22 -2.39 -5.68
N ALA A 228 10.27 -1.46 -5.62
CA ALA A 228 9.05 -1.54 -6.43
C ALA A 228 9.28 -1.48 -7.93
N THR A 229 10.25 -0.70 -8.41
CA THR A 229 10.50 -0.51 -9.85
C THR A 229 11.09 -1.76 -10.51
N ILE A 230 12.14 -2.36 -9.92
CA ILE A 230 12.75 -3.59 -10.44
C ILE A 230 11.76 -4.75 -10.34
N TRP A 231 11.08 -4.87 -9.20
CA TRP A 231 10.11 -5.95 -8.99
C TRP A 231 8.93 -5.86 -9.95
N SER A 232 8.40 -4.66 -10.20
CA SER A 232 7.31 -4.46 -11.17
C SER A 232 7.69 -4.90 -12.58
N ARG A 233 8.93 -4.61 -13.03
CA ARG A 233 9.41 -5.09 -14.33
C ARG A 233 9.46 -6.62 -14.37
N GLU A 234 10.07 -7.24 -13.36
CA GLU A 234 10.21 -8.69 -13.31
C GLU A 234 8.85 -9.40 -13.34
N VAL A 235 7.88 -8.92 -12.57
CA VAL A 235 6.56 -9.54 -12.43
C VAL A 235 5.63 -9.22 -13.58
N PHE A 236 5.58 -7.97 -14.03
CA PHE A 236 4.53 -7.50 -14.94
C PHE A 236 4.99 -7.34 -16.39
N LEU A 237 6.29 -7.37 -16.70
CA LEU A 237 6.79 -7.37 -18.08
C LEU A 237 7.28 -8.76 -18.51
N GLY A 238 6.64 -9.31 -19.53
CA GLY A 238 7.03 -10.53 -20.23
C GLY A 238 7.86 -10.26 -21.49
N GLU A 239 8.26 -11.33 -22.16
CA GLU A 239 9.05 -11.27 -23.40
C GLU A 239 8.32 -10.54 -24.54
N SER A 240 6.99 -10.66 -24.58
CA SER A 240 6.12 -10.06 -25.60
C SER A 240 5.44 -8.76 -25.16
N GLY A 241 5.88 -8.15 -24.05
CA GLY A 241 5.27 -6.96 -23.45
C GLY A 241 4.59 -7.27 -22.11
N SER A 242 3.65 -6.42 -21.71
CA SER A 242 3.00 -6.53 -20.40
C SER A 242 2.22 -7.83 -20.23
N ARG A 243 2.37 -8.45 -19.05
CA ARG A 243 1.58 -9.61 -18.61
C ARG A 243 0.23 -9.23 -18.00
N ILE A 244 -0.05 -7.92 -17.92
CA ILE A 244 -1.23 -7.34 -17.30
C ILE A 244 -1.82 -6.26 -18.22
N GLY A 245 -3.10 -5.97 -18.05
CA GLY A 245 -3.86 -4.97 -18.78
C GLY A 245 -4.11 -3.70 -17.96
N ALA A 246 -3.92 -3.78 -16.64
CA ALA A 246 -4.00 -2.71 -15.66
C ALA A 246 -3.15 -3.03 -14.43
N LEU A 247 -2.60 -2.01 -13.76
CA LEU A 247 -1.90 -2.14 -12.48
C LEU A 247 -2.69 -1.42 -11.39
N VAL A 248 -2.95 -2.10 -10.27
CA VAL A 248 -3.40 -1.49 -9.02
C VAL A 248 -2.20 -1.42 -8.08
N LYS A 249 -1.80 -0.21 -7.71
CA LYS A 249 -0.67 0.04 -6.82
C LYS A 249 -1.17 0.53 -5.46
N PHE A 250 -0.81 -0.20 -4.41
CA PHE A 250 -1.04 0.15 -3.00
C PHE A 250 0.19 0.77 -2.34
N LEU A 251 1.34 0.75 -3.04
CA LEU A 251 2.53 1.42 -2.57
C LEU A 251 2.39 2.92 -2.81
N PRO A 252 2.71 3.80 -1.85
CA PRO A 252 2.76 5.23 -2.13
C PRO A 252 3.90 5.56 -3.11
N TYR A 253 3.93 6.82 -3.53
CA TYR A 253 4.93 7.43 -4.42
C TYR A 253 6.36 6.90 -4.20
N PHE A 254 7.04 6.49 -5.29
CA PHE A 254 8.41 5.99 -5.20
C PHE A 254 9.42 7.15 -5.23
N THR A 255 10.21 7.33 -4.17
CA THR A 255 11.37 8.24 -4.22
C THR A 255 12.68 7.47 -4.09
N ASN A 256 13.56 7.59 -5.07
CA ASN A 256 14.95 7.17 -4.86
C ASN A 256 15.66 8.28 -4.07
N ASN A 257 15.91 8.08 -2.77
CA ASN A 257 16.67 9.03 -1.97
C ASN A 257 18.16 8.95 -2.34
N GLY A 258 18.57 9.82 -3.25
CA GLY A 258 19.97 10.14 -3.49
C GLY A 258 20.12 11.63 -3.75
N GLY A 259 20.18 12.43 -2.69
CA GLY A 259 20.69 13.82 -2.68
C GLY A 259 19.84 14.89 -3.37
N ASP A 260 19.65 16.00 -2.66
CA ASP A 260 19.00 17.27 -3.04
C ASP A 260 17.51 17.25 -3.42
N MET A 261 16.82 18.34 -3.03
CA MET A 261 15.40 18.59 -3.29
C MET A 261 15.14 18.55 -4.80
N PRO A 262 14.50 17.50 -5.32
CA PRO A 262 14.30 17.34 -6.75
C PRO A 262 13.22 18.28 -7.24
N ALA A 263 13.33 18.73 -8.50
CA ALA A 263 12.29 19.51 -9.14
C ALA A 263 10.99 18.69 -9.20
N PHE A 264 9.88 19.22 -8.69
CA PHE A 264 8.60 18.48 -8.66
C PHE A 264 8.08 18.10 -10.07
N VAL A 265 8.54 18.78 -11.12
CA VAL A 265 8.11 18.58 -12.52
C VAL A 265 9.33 18.43 -13.42
N GLY A 266 9.24 17.55 -14.43
CA GLY A 266 10.27 17.34 -15.45
C GLY A 266 11.09 16.06 -15.25
N ASP A 267 12.17 15.92 -16.02
CA ASP A 267 13.03 14.73 -16.02
C ASP A 267 13.81 14.53 -14.71
N ASP A 268 13.84 15.54 -13.83
CA ASP A 268 14.45 15.50 -12.50
C ASP A 268 13.43 15.20 -11.39
N SER A 269 12.17 14.90 -11.74
CA SER A 269 11.13 14.52 -10.78
C SER A 269 11.46 13.19 -10.09
N PRO A 270 11.17 13.03 -8.79
CA PRO A 270 11.30 11.72 -8.13
C PRO A 270 10.44 10.63 -8.79
N ALA A 271 9.34 11.03 -9.44
CA ALA A 271 8.42 10.13 -10.14
C ALA A 271 9.05 9.50 -11.40
N ARG A 272 10.19 10.03 -11.90
CA ARG A 272 10.75 9.69 -13.22
C ARG A 272 10.89 8.19 -13.42
N GLU A 273 11.45 7.49 -12.43
CA GLU A 273 11.69 6.05 -12.53
C GLU A 273 10.38 5.25 -12.48
N SER A 274 9.40 5.66 -11.66
CA SER A 274 8.04 5.10 -11.68
C SER A 274 7.38 5.28 -13.04
N VAL A 275 7.40 6.50 -13.56
CA VAL A 275 6.77 6.87 -14.83
C VAL A 275 7.42 6.10 -15.99
N ARG A 276 8.74 5.86 -15.95
CA ARG A 276 9.43 5.00 -16.93
C ARG A 276 8.89 3.58 -16.91
N VAL A 277 8.82 2.96 -15.73
CA VAL A 277 8.24 1.60 -15.57
C VAL A 277 6.79 1.58 -16.06
N PHE A 278 5.98 2.58 -15.72
CA PHE A 278 4.57 2.63 -16.12
C PHE A 278 4.39 2.84 -17.63
N ARG A 279 5.27 3.62 -18.28
CA ARG A 279 5.31 3.75 -19.74
C ARG A 279 5.73 2.45 -20.43
N GLU A 280 6.71 1.73 -19.88
CA GLU A 280 7.11 0.40 -20.36
C GLU A 280 5.95 -0.60 -20.26
N LEU A 281 5.19 -0.55 -19.15
CA LEU A 281 4.00 -1.38 -18.98
C LEU A 281 2.87 -0.99 -19.96
N GLY A 282 2.73 0.30 -20.29
CA GLY A 282 1.71 0.76 -21.25
C GLY A 282 0.28 0.38 -20.83
N VAL A 283 -0.01 0.43 -19.53
CA VAL A 283 -1.31 0.08 -18.95
C VAL A 283 -1.82 1.18 -18.01
N PRO A 284 -3.14 1.29 -17.77
CA PRO A 284 -3.67 2.19 -16.75
C PRO A 284 -3.16 1.81 -15.36
N ILE A 285 -2.73 2.81 -14.59
CA ILE A 285 -2.21 2.64 -13.24
C ILE A 285 -3.23 3.23 -12.25
N PHE A 286 -3.89 2.37 -11.48
CA PHE A 286 -4.85 2.76 -10.47
C PHE A 286 -4.16 2.82 -9.10
N GLN A 287 -4.49 3.83 -8.31
CA GLN A 287 -4.03 3.91 -6.92
C GLN A 287 -5.20 4.21 -5.99
N PRO A 288 -5.85 3.19 -5.41
CA PRO A 288 -6.89 3.39 -4.43
C PRO A 288 -6.33 3.96 -3.13
N VAL A 289 -7.20 4.54 -2.31
CA VAL A 289 -6.84 5.21 -1.05
C VAL A 289 -7.50 4.59 0.16
N PHE A 290 -6.86 4.79 1.31
CA PHE A 290 -7.26 4.25 2.60
C PHE A 290 -7.13 5.32 3.67
N ALA A 291 -8.07 5.36 4.61
CA ALA A 291 -7.91 6.17 5.80
C ALA A 291 -7.08 5.36 6.81
N SER A 292 -5.90 5.84 7.19
CA SER A 292 -5.12 5.24 8.28
C SER A 292 -5.64 5.66 9.66
N SER A 293 -6.24 6.84 9.73
CA SER A 293 -6.64 7.49 10.97
C SER A 293 -8.13 7.37 11.32
N LYS A 294 -8.94 6.73 10.46
CA LYS A 294 -10.39 6.65 10.63
C LYS A 294 -10.91 5.23 10.45
N THR A 295 -11.88 4.84 11.27
CA THR A 295 -12.73 3.68 11.00
C THR A 295 -13.60 3.90 9.76
N LEU A 296 -14.30 2.86 9.31
CA LEU A 296 -15.26 3.00 8.22
C LEU A 296 -16.40 3.95 8.60
N GLU A 297 -16.90 3.82 9.82
CA GLU A 297 -17.99 4.65 10.36
C GLU A 297 -17.57 6.11 10.50
N GLU A 298 -16.36 6.37 11.01
CA GLU A 298 -15.80 7.72 11.11
C GLU A 298 -15.60 8.35 9.74
N TRP A 299 -15.13 7.57 8.75
CA TRP A 299 -14.99 8.04 7.39
C TRP A 299 -16.34 8.33 6.73
N GLU A 300 -17.37 7.51 6.96
CA GLU A 300 -18.73 7.72 6.45
C GLU A 300 -19.40 8.96 7.06
N ALA A 301 -19.14 9.23 8.35
CA ALA A 301 -19.67 10.39 9.05
C ALA A 301 -18.95 11.70 8.70
N ASP A 302 -17.73 11.62 8.15
CA ASP A 302 -16.92 12.80 7.82
C ASP A 302 -17.04 13.21 6.35
N PRO A 303 -17.69 14.34 6.03
CA PRO A 303 -17.83 14.81 4.65
C PRO A 303 -16.49 15.19 3.99
N GLN A 304 -15.43 15.41 4.76
CA GLN A 304 -14.08 15.68 4.24
C GLN A 304 -13.41 14.40 3.71
N GLY A 305 -13.81 13.22 4.18
CA GLY A 305 -13.25 11.94 3.76
C GLY A 305 -11.83 11.72 4.29
N LEU A 306 -10.81 11.98 3.48
CA LEU A 306 -9.40 11.85 3.90
C LEU A 306 -8.87 13.18 4.46
N ASN A 307 -7.95 13.10 5.43
CA ASN A 307 -7.38 14.29 6.07
C ASN A 307 -5.89 14.41 5.72
N SER A 308 -4.98 14.05 6.63
CA SER A 308 -3.53 14.18 6.43
C SER A 308 -3.00 13.25 5.33
N GLU A 309 -3.76 12.24 4.94
CA GLU A 309 -3.36 11.26 3.93
C GLU A 309 -3.41 11.78 2.50
N VAL A 310 -4.15 12.86 2.22
CA VAL A 310 -4.35 13.41 0.87
C VAL A 310 -3.01 13.69 0.18
N SER A 311 -2.04 14.25 0.90
CA SER A 311 -0.73 14.60 0.33
C SER A 311 -0.01 13.37 -0.24
N TRP A 312 0.08 12.27 0.50
CA TRP A 312 0.89 11.11 0.11
C TRP A 312 0.10 10.03 -0.63
N ALA A 313 -1.22 9.94 -0.42
CA ALA A 313 -2.08 8.93 -1.02
C ALA A 313 -2.79 9.42 -2.31
N VAL A 314 -2.92 10.74 -2.50
CA VAL A 314 -3.57 11.34 -3.69
C VAL A 314 -2.59 12.21 -4.48
N ALA A 315 -2.09 13.29 -3.87
CA ALA A 315 -1.34 14.31 -4.60
C ALA A 315 0.02 13.80 -5.13
N MET A 316 0.80 13.07 -4.33
CA MET A 316 2.08 12.52 -4.80
C MET A 316 1.90 11.50 -5.94
N PRO A 317 0.99 10.51 -5.86
CA PRO A 317 0.70 9.58 -6.96
C PRO A 317 0.25 10.24 -8.28
N GLU A 318 -0.38 11.41 -8.23
CA GLU A 318 -0.75 12.16 -9.46
C GLU A 318 0.49 12.55 -10.29
N PHE A 319 1.65 12.79 -9.65
CA PHE A 319 2.91 13.02 -10.36
C PHE A 319 3.42 11.78 -11.11
N GLU A 320 2.96 10.58 -10.74
CA GLU A 320 3.25 9.33 -11.46
C GLU A 320 2.24 9.04 -12.58
N GLY A 321 1.19 9.87 -12.71
CA GLY A 321 0.08 9.65 -13.64
C GLY A 321 -0.91 8.57 -13.18
N ALA A 322 -0.91 8.23 -11.89
CA ALA A 322 -1.89 7.30 -11.33
C ALA A 322 -3.30 7.90 -11.35
N ILE A 323 -4.30 7.06 -11.60
CA ILE A 323 -5.70 7.45 -11.71
C ILE A 323 -6.55 6.85 -10.59
N GLU A 324 -7.72 7.44 -10.38
CA GLU A 324 -8.77 6.97 -9.49
C GLU A 324 -8.31 6.74 -8.03
N PRO A 325 -8.07 7.83 -7.26
CA PRO A 325 -7.87 7.78 -5.81
C PRO A 325 -9.16 7.36 -5.08
N PHE A 326 -9.61 6.14 -5.34
CA PHE A 326 -10.89 5.62 -4.91
C PHE A 326 -10.75 5.00 -3.52
N PHE A 327 -11.54 5.49 -2.57
CA PHE A 327 -11.50 4.97 -1.20
C PHE A 327 -11.95 3.51 -1.16
N LEU A 328 -11.12 2.64 -0.58
CA LEU A 328 -11.33 1.19 -0.50
C LEU A 328 -11.43 0.64 0.92
N GLY A 329 -11.06 1.41 1.95
CA GLY A 329 -11.11 0.93 3.32
C GLY A 329 -10.52 1.90 4.33
N GLY A 330 -10.87 1.70 5.60
CA GLY A 330 -10.39 2.47 6.75
C GLY A 330 -9.48 1.66 7.66
N GLY A 331 -8.92 2.31 8.67
CA GLY A 331 -8.14 1.70 9.74
C GLY A 331 -9.06 1.41 10.91
N THR A 332 -9.16 0.15 11.33
CA THR A 332 -9.84 -0.19 12.57
C THR A 332 -8.93 0.16 13.75
N LEU A 333 -9.42 1.01 14.66
CA LEU A 333 -8.86 1.24 16.01
C LEU A 333 -9.31 0.17 17.03
N SER A 334 -10.23 -0.71 16.68
CA SER A 334 -10.98 -1.53 17.65
C SER A 334 -10.74 -3.04 17.55
N GLN A 335 -9.51 -3.49 17.73
CA GLN A 335 -9.32 -4.76 18.41
C GLN A 335 -8.44 -4.51 19.62
N THR A 336 -9.08 -4.34 20.78
CA THR A 336 -8.39 -4.56 22.05
C THR A 336 -7.87 -5.98 21.99
N GLY A 337 -6.56 -6.14 21.81
CA GLY A 337 -5.94 -7.45 21.97
C GLY A 337 -6.17 -7.97 23.39
N VAL A 338 -5.70 -9.19 23.68
CA VAL A 338 -5.84 -9.83 25.00
C VAL A 338 -5.32 -8.95 26.17
N SER A 339 -4.55 -7.90 25.88
CA SER A 339 -3.99 -6.91 26.82
C SER A 339 -4.65 -5.53 26.82
N GLY A 340 -5.73 -5.27 26.07
CA GLY A 340 -6.35 -3.95 25.94
C GLY A 340 -5.61 -2.97 25.03
N THR A 341 -4.59 -3.43 24.29
CA THR A 341 -3.83 -2.61 23.33
C THR A 341 -4.57 -2.53 21.99
N GLU A 342 -4.71 -1.32 21.43
CA GLU A 342 -5.31 -1.09 20.11
C GLU A 342 -4.41 -1.61 18.99
N ILE A 343 -5.01 -2.28 18.00
CA ILE A 343 -4.33 -2.80 16.82
C ILE A 343 -4.82 -2.04 15.59
N GLU A 344 -3.90 -1.38 14.89
CA GLU A 344 -4.17 -0.74 13.60
C GLU A 344 -4.24 -1.81 12.50
N ARG A 345 -5.43 -2.09 11.97
CA ARG A 345 -5.64 -3.02 10.85
C ARG A 345 -6.49 -2.36 9.77
N ARG A 346 -6.08 -2.49 8.50
CA ARG A 346 -6.89 -2.00 7.38
C ARG A 346 -8.09 -2.92 7.17
N THR A 347 -9.27 -2.32 7.18
CA THR A 347 -10.53 -3.02 6.96
C THR A 347 -11.11 -2.60 5.61
N PRO A 348 -11.29 -3.55 4.66
CA PRO A 348 -11.87 -3.23 3.36
C PRO A 348 -13.33 -2.81 3.51
N HIS A 349 -13.74 -1.80 2.75
CA HIS A 349 -15.14 -1.44 2.60
C HIS A 349 -15.76 -2.29 1.48
N PRO A 350 -16.64 -3.27 1.78
CA PRO A 350 -17.02 -4.30 0.80
C PRO A 350 -17.64 -3.76 -0.49
N GLU A 351 -18.63 -2.85 -0.39
CA GLU A 351 -19.29 -2.25 -1.56
C GLU A 351 -18.30 -1.49 -2.46
N ARG A 352 -17.37 -0.75 -1.84
CA ARG A 352 -16.39 0.07 -2.55
C ARG A 352 -15.35 -0.79 -3.25
N VAL A 353 -14.91 -1.89 -2.64
CA VAL A 353 -14.04 -2.88 -3.28
C VAL A 353 -14.71 -3.46 -4.54
N GLU A 354 -15.97 -3.88 -4.45
CA GLU A 354 -16.74 -4.38 -5.60
C GLU A 354 -16.92 -3.32 -6.70
N ARG A 355 -17.21 -2.08 -6.30
CA ARG A 355 -17.36 -0.96 -7.23
C ARG A 355 -16.05 -0.66 -7.94
N PHE A 356 -14.93 -0.68 -7.23
CA PHE A 356 -13.62 -0.45 -7.82
C PHE A 356 -13.20 -1.56 -8.78
N ALA A 357 -13.37 -2.84 -8.40
CA ALA A 357 -13.17 -3.97 -9.30
C ALA A 357 -14.02 -3.85 -10.57
N SER A 358 -15.28 -3.42 -10.43
CA SER A 358 -16.17 -3.16 -11.57
C SER A 358 -15.66 -2.02 -12.47
N ARG A 359 -15.04 -0.97 -11.92
CA ARG A 359 -14.44 0.13 -12.69
C ARG A 359 -13.23 -0.35 -13.49
N ILE A 360 -12.33 -1.12 -12.87
CA ILE A 360 -11.18 -1.73 -13.55
C ILE A 360 -11.64 -2.64 -14.70
N ALA A 361 -12.65 -3.49 -14.47
CA ALA A 361 -13.22 -4.34 -15.51
C ALA A 361 -13.79 -3.53 -16.69
N ARG A 362 -14.34 -2.34 -16.45
CA ARG A 362 -14.82 -1.44 -17.52
C ARG A 362 -13.66 -0.83 -18.32
N TRP A 363 -12.56 -0.46 -17.67
CA TRP A 363 -11.34 0.01 -18.34
C TRP A 363 -10.75 -1.05 -19.27
N LEU A 364 -10.60 -2.28 -18.77
CA LEU A 364 -10.11 -3.40 -19.58
C LEU A 364 -11.07 -3.72 -20.73
N ARG A 365 -12.38 -3.71 -20.49
CA ARG A 365 -13.37 -3.87 -21.55
C ARG A 365 -13.27 -2.77 -22.61
N LEU A 366 -13.05 -1.51 -22.22
CA LEU A 366 -12.89 -0.40 -23.17
C LEU A 366 -11.65 -0.60 -24.05
N ARG A 367 -10.53 -1.02 -23.47
CA ARG A 367 -9.30 -1.34 -24.19
C ARG A 367 -9.53 -2.38 -25.27
N ASN A 368 -10.25 -3.45 -24.95
CA ASN A 368 -10.43 -4.60 -25.85
C ASN A 368 -11.64 -4.44 -26.78
N LYS A 369 -12.41 -3.36 -26.63
CA LYS A 369 -13.57 -3.08 -27.49
C LYS A 369 -13.10 -2.55 -28.85
N PRO A 370 -13.60 -3.08 -29.99
CA PRO A 370 -13.31 -2.54 -31.32
C PRO A 370 -13.61 -1.05 -31.40
N VAL A 371 -12.72 -0.27 -32.03
CA VAL A 371 -12.81 1.20 -32.05
C VAL A 371 -14.14 1.69 -32.60
N ALA A 372 -14.64 1.07 -33.67
CA ALA A 372 -15.92 1.40 -34.29
C ALA A 372 -17.12 1.21 -33.36
N GLU A 373 -17.02 0.38 -32.32
CA GLU A 373 -18.09 0.14 -31.36
C GLU A 373 -17.95 0.97 -30.08
N ARG A 374 -16.83 1.68 -29.90
CA ARG A 374 -16.61 2.52 -28.71
C ARG A 374 -17.54 3.73 -28.76
N ARG A 375 -18.26 3.95 -27.66
CA ARG A 375 -19.18 5.09 -27.50
C ARG A 375 -18.55 6.05 -26.49
N VAL A 376 -18.37 7.30 -26.91
CA VAL A 376 -17.77 8.38 -26.11
C VAL A 376 -18.83 9.47 -25.94
N ALA A 377 -19.03 9.94 -24.72
CA ALA A 377 -19.91 11.06 -24.42
C ALA A 377 -19.07 12.33 -24.20
N PHE A 378 -19.41 13.40 -24.91
CA PHE A 378 -18.86 14.74 -24.66
C PHE A 378 -19.84 15.50 -23.77
N LEU A 379 -19.37 15.97 -22.62
CA LEU A 379 -20.16 16.78 -21.69
C LEU A 379 -19.70 18.23 -21.82
N LEU A 380 -20.58 19.10 -22.29
CA LEU A 380 -20.33 20.53 -22.44
C LEU A 380 -20.89 21.28 -21.23
N ASN A 381 -20.09 22.18 -20.66
CA ASN A 381 -20.58 23.04 -19.59
C ASN A 381 -21.61 24.03 -20.16
N SER A 382 -22.63 24.33 -19.37
CA SER A 382 -23.60 25.40 -19.65
C SER A 382 -23.74 26.24 -18.39
N ASP A 383 -23.53 27.55 -18.52
CA ASP A 383 -23.80 28.48 -17.43
C ASP A 383 -25.32 28.73 -17.34
N PRO A 384 -25.97 28.41 -16.21
CA PRO A 384 -27.40 28.63 -16.03
C PRO A 384 -27.80 30.11 -16.02
N CYS A 385 -26.86 31.04 -15.84
CA CYS A 385 -27.12 32.48 -15.73
C CYS A 385 -27.08 33.23 -17.08
N ALA A 386 -26.80 32.54 -18.19
CA ALA A 386 -26.77 33.10 -19.54
C ALA A 386 -27.74 32.37 -20.48
N SER A 387 -28.07 32.98 -21.62
CA SER A 387 -28.89 32.30 -22.64
C SER A 387 -28.20 31.02 -23.09
N VAL A 388 -28.98 29.95 -23.30
CA VAL A 388 -28.47 28.61 -23.66
C VAL A 388 -27.57 28.68 -24.90
N GLU A 389 -27.95 29.48 -25.90
CA GLU A 389 -27.19 29.72 -27.13
C GLU A 389 -25.79 30.33 -26.89
N ALA A 390 -25.62 31.12 -25.83
CA ALA A 390 -24.36 31.78 -25.50
C ALA A 390 -23.55 31.06 -24.41
N SER A 391 -24.15 30.09 -23.70
CA SER A 391 -23.55 29.46 -22.53
C SER A 391 -23.11 28.01 -22.74
N VAL A 392 -23.67 27.32 -23.74
CA VAL A 392 -23.28 25.95 -24.08
C VAL A 392 -21.84 25.91 -24.60
N GLY A 393 -21.02 25.06 -24.01
CA GLY A 393 -19.61 24.93 -24.36
C GLY A 393 -18.70 25.94 -23.65
N GLY A 394 -19.13 26.54 -22.54
CA GLY A 394 -18.25 27.42 -21.75
C GLY A 394 -16.96 26.70 -21.30
N ALA A 395 -15.80 27.20 -21.75
CA ALA A 395 -14.48 26.66 -21.37
C ALA A 395 -13.42 27.77 -21.28
N ALA A 396 -12.63 27.77 -20.20
CA ALA A 396 -11.65 28.83 -19.94
C ALA A 396 -10.53 28.83 -21.00
N LYS A 397 -10.42 29.91 -21.78
CA LYS A 397 -9.41 30.11 -22.84
C LYS A 397 -9.38 28.98 -23.89
N LEU A 398 -10.51 28.30 -24.10
CA LEU A 398 -10.63 27.21 -25.05
C LEU A 398 -11.92 27.39 -25.87
N ASP A 399 -11.78 27.37 -27.20
CA ASP A 399 -12.93 27.21 -28.09
C ASP A 399 -13.38 25.75 -28.05
N SER A 400 -14.30 25.43 -27.14
CA SER A 400 -14.68 24.04 -26.85
C SER A 400 -15.43 23.39 -28.01
N LEU A 401 -16.29 24.13 -28.71
CA LEU A 401 -17.10 23.61 -29.81
C LEU A 401 -16.22 23.28 -31.01
N GLU A 402 -15.30 24.19 -31.38
CA GLU A 402 -14.33 23.91 -32.43
C GLU A 402 -13.36 22.79 -32.02
N SER A 403 -12.99 22.73 -30.74
CA SER A 403 -12.17 21.63 -30.22
C SER A 403 -12.88 20.28 -30.34
N VAL A 404 -14.16 20.19 -29.97
CA VAL A 404 -14.95 18.95 -30.13
C VAL A 404 -15.10 18.59 -31.60
N SER A 405 -15.39 19.53 -32.50
CA SER A 405 -15.42 19.27 -33.95
C SER A 405 -14.10 18.65 -34.45
N ARG A 406 -12.95 19.21 -34.04
CA ARG A 406 -11.62 18.67 -34.39
C ARG A 406 -11.36 17.30 -33.76
N ILE A 407 -11.77 17.07 -32.51
CA ILE A 407 -11.65 15.77 -31.85
C ILE A 407 -12.49 14.73 -32.59
N LEU A 408 -13.74 15.03 -32.95
CA LEU A 408 -14.61 14.14 -33.72
C LEU A 408 -14.00 13.79 -35.08
N ARG A 409 -13.37 14.76 -35.75
CA ARG A 409 -12.61 14.52 -36.99
C ARG A 409 -11.45 13.55 -36.79
N ALA A 410 -10.66 13.74 -35.73
CA ALA A 410 -9.56 12.83 -35.38
C ALA A 410 -10.07 11.43 -34.98
N MET A 411 -11.20 11.35 -34.26
CA MET A 411 -11.86 10.10 -33.91
C MET A 411 -12.32 9.33 -35.16
N ARG A 412 -12.93 10.01 -36.14
CA ARG A 412 -13.30 9.38 -37.42
C ARG A 412 -12.07 8.82 -38.14
N GLN A 413 -10.97 9.56 -38.19
CA GLN A 413 -9.70 9.09 -38.77
C GLN A 413 -9.12 7.88 -38.03
N ALA A 414 -9.31 7.80 -36.71
CA ALA A 414 -8.92 6.65 -35.90
C ALA A 414 -9.90 5.46 -36.00
N GLY A 415 -10.99 5.56 -36.76
CA GLY A 415 -11.94 4.48 -37.02
C GLY A 415 -13.15 4.43 -36.08
N TYR A 416 -13.42 5.48 -35.30
CA TYR A 416 -14.67 5.58 -34.53
C TYR A 416 -15.84 5.82 -35.47
N ALA A 417 -17.00 5.23 -35.15
CA ALA A 417 -18.25 5.48 -35.85
C ALA A 417 -18.88 6.79 -35.35
N VAL A 418 -18.45 7.92 -35.92
CA VAL A 418 -18.94 9.27 -35.58
C VAL A 418 -19.20 10.10 -36.83
N ASP A 419 -20.29 10.86 -36.80
CA ASP A 419 -20.56 11.92 -37.77
C ASP A 419 -19.82 13.19 -37.34
N VAL A 420 -19.13 13.82 -38.29
CA VAL A 420 -18.22 14.92 -38.01
C VAL A 420 -18.86 16.22 -38.51
N PRO A 421 -19.14 17.19 -37.61
CA PRO A 421 -19.65 18.50 -38.03
C PRO A 421 -18.59 19.27 -38.81
N GLU A 422 -19.01 20.19 -39.68
CA GLU A 422 -18.08 20.99 -40.50
C GLU A 422 -17.18 21.89 -39.63
N SER A 423 -17.75 22.47 -38.57
CA SER A 423 -17.09 23.39 -37.65
C SER A 423 -17.74 23.34 -36.25
N GLY A 424 -17.15 24.05 -35.27
CA GLY A 424 -17.81 24.30 -34.00
C GLY A 424 -19.17 25.02 -34.12
N ALA A 425 -19.34 25.89 -35.12
CA ALA A 425 -20.62 26.57 -35.37
C ALA A 425 -21.72 25.60 -35.84
N ALA A 426 -21.39 24.69 -36.77
CA ALA A 426 -22.32 23.65 -37.20
C ALA A 426 -22.66 22.67 -36.07
N LEU A 427 -21.70 22.42 -35.16
CA LEU A 427 -21.92 21.56 -34.01
C LEU A 427 -22.97 22.15 -33.04
N ILE A 428 -22.89 23.46 -32.73
CA ILE A 428 -23.87 24.07 -31.82
C ILE A 428 -25.27 24.12 -32.46
N GLU A 429 -25.37 24.40 -33.76
CA GLU A 429 -26.64 24.32 -34.48
C GLU A 429 -27.28 22.93 -34.32
N THR A 430 -26.51 21.86 -34.52
CA THR A 430 -26.97 20.47 -34.35
C THR A 430 -27.41 20.14 -32.92
N ILE A 431 -26.80 20.76 -31.89
CA ILE A 431 -27.16 20.52 -30.48
C ILE A 431 -28.44 21.27 -30.11
N MET A 432 -28.74 22.38 -30.78
CA MET A 432 -29.91 23.23 -30.50
C MET A 432 -31.17 22.80 -31.27
N GLU A 433 -31.04 21.95 -32.28
CA GLU A 433 -32.15 21.22 -32.93
C GLU A 433 -32.74 20.16 -32.00
#